data_AF-B5B942-F1
#
_entry.id   AF-B5B942-F1
#
_cell.length_a   1.000
_cell.length_b   1.000
_cell.length_c   1.000
_cell.angle_alpha   90.00
_cell.angle_beta   90.00
_cell.angle_gamma   90.00
#
_symmetry.space_group_name_H-M   'P 1'
#
loop_
_entity.id
_entity.type
_entity.pdbx_description
1 polymer ?
#
loop_
_entity_poly.entity_id
_entity_poly.type
_entity_poly.pdbx_seq_one_letter_code
_entity_poly.pdbx_strand_id
1 'polypeptide(L)'
;ARGAGAHGKFVTKKSMKKYTMAKFLQEEGTETEVFARFSTVIHGQHSPETLRDPRGFSVKFYTEEGNYDFVGNNLPVFFIRDAIKFPDVIHSLKPDPRTNIQDGNRYWDFFSLTPEATTMITYLFSDEGTPASYREIRGSSVHAFKWINEEGKTVYVKLRWI
;
A
#
# COMPACT_ATOMS: atom_id res chain seq x y z
N ALA A 1 3.40 -11.37 4.75
CA ALA A 1 2.90 -12.77 4.77
C ALA A 1 1.68 -12.90 5.67
N ARG A 2 1.80 -12.55 6.95
CA ARG A 2 0.66 -12.33 7.86
C ARG A 2 -0.36 -11.35 7.27
N GLY A 3 -1.65 -11.60 7.47
CA GLY A 3 -2.70 -10.69 7.03
C GLY A 3 -4.11 -11.27 7.17
N ALA A 4 -5.11 -10.43 6.94
CA ALA A 4 -6.53 -10.77 6.98
C ALA A 4 -7.22 -10.25 5.71
N GLY A 5 -8.30 -10.92 5.29
CA GLY A 5 -9.04 -10.56 4.08
C GLY A 5 -10.54 -10.51 4.31
N ALA A 6 -11.23 -9.69 3.53
CA ALA A 6 -12.68 -9.55 3.57
C ALA A 6 -13.21 -9.17 2.18
N HIS A 7 -14.40 -9.66 1.85
CA HIS A 7 -15.17 -9.19 0.70
C HIS A 7 -15.97 -7.94 1.07
N GLY A 8 -16.34 -7.15 0.07
CA GLY A 8 -17.19 -5.98 0.23
C GLY A 8 -17.68 -5.42 -1.09
N LYS A 9 -18.18 -4.19 -1.04
CA LYS A 9 -18.60 -3.43 -2.22
C LYS A 9 -17.98 -2.03 -2.19
N PHE A 10 -17.53 -1.58 -3.35
CA PHE A 10 -17.21 -0.18 -3.62
C PHE A 10 -18.39 0.45 -4.37
N VAL A 11 -18.77 1.67 -4.00
CA VAL A 11 -19.87 2.40 -4.65
C VAL A 11 -19.35 3.76 -5.10
N THR A 12 -19.48 4.02 -6.40
CA THR A 12 -19.08 5.31 -6.98
C THR A 12 -20.03 6.40 -6.51
N LYS A 13 -19.57 7.25 -5.59
CA LYS A 13 -20.37 8.39 -5.09
C LYS A 13 -20.34 9.59 -6.04
N LYS A 14 -19.24 9.78 -6.77
CA LYS A 14 -19.06 10.87 -7.73
C LYS A 14 -18.42 10.30 -8.98
N SER A 15 -19.01 10.59 -10.13
CA SER A 15 -18.45 10.21 -11.43
C SER A 15 -17.04 10.79 -11.62
N MET A 16 -16.11 9.96 -12.09
CA MET A 16 -14.73 10.36 -12.44
C MET A 16 -14.50 10.46 -13.95
N LYS A 17 -15.57 10.44 -14.78
CA LYS A 17 -15.50 10.48 -16.25
C LYS A 17 -14.61 11.58 -16.82
N LYS A 18 -14.59 12.73 -16.15
CA LYS A 18 -13.74 13.88 -16.52
C LYS A 18 -12.26 13.53 -16.57
N TYR A 19 -11.82 12.58 -15.75
CA TYR A 19 -10.41 12.26 -15.52
C TYR A 19 -9.99 10.88 -16.01
N THR A 20 -10.90 9.90 -16.01
CA THR A 20 -10.60 8.51 -16.37
C THR A 20 -11.75 7.88 -17.15
N MET A 21 -11.42 7.00 -18.10
CA MET A 21 -12.37 6.16 -18.83
C MET A 21 -12.71 4.84 -18.12
N ALA A 22 -12.16 4.58 -16.93
CA ALA A 22 -12.41 3.34 -16.20
C ALA A 22 -13.90 3.17 -15.85
N LYS A 23 -14.54 2.12 -16.38
CA LYS A 23 -16.01 2.00 -16.36
C LYS A 23 -16.66 1.99 -14.98
N PHE A 24 -16.01 1.34 -14.00
CA PHE A 24 -16.52 1.27 -12.62
C PHE A 24 -16.65 2.63 -11.91
N LEU A 25 -16.08 3.70 -12.49
CA LEU A 25 -16.09 5.06 -11.96
C LEU A 25 -16.93 6.05 -12.81
N GLN A 26 -17.65 5.59 -13.84
CA GLN A 26 -18.33 6.50 -14.77
C GLN A 26 -19.63 7.06 -14.22
N GLU A 27 -20.44 6.24 -13.56
CA GLU A 27 -21.78 6.65 -13.09
C GLU A 27 -21.87 6.64 -11.57
N GLU A 28 -22.63 7.59 -11.02
CA GLU A 28 -22.94 7.62 -9.60
C GLU A 28 -23.86 6.46 -9.24
N GLY A 29 -23.58 5.78 -8.13
CA GLY A 29 -24.33 4.59 -7.69
C GLY A 29 -23.82 3.28 -8.28
N THR A 30 -22.86 3.29 -9.21
CA THR A 30 -22.24 2.04 -9.71
C THR A 30 -21.62 1.27 -8.55
N GLU A 31 -22.11 0.07 -8.30
CA GLU A 31 -21.55 -0.87 -7.34
C GLU A 31 -20.51 -1.77 -8.02
N THR A 32 -19.39 -2.01 -7.35
CA THR A 32 -18.33 -2.92 -7.80
C THR A 32 -17.95 -3.82 -6.64
N GLU A 33 -18.03 -5.13 -6.85
CA GLU A 33 -17.58 -6.09 -5.84
C GLU A 33 -16.08 -5.94 -5.61
N VAL A 34 -15.66 -6.07 -4.35
CA VAL A 34 -14.24 -5.99 -3.98
C VAL A 34 -13.82 -7.10 -3.04
N PHE A 35 -12.54 -7.44 -3.10
CA PHE A 35 -11.86 -8.20 -2.06
C PHE A 35 -10.69 -7.38 -1.54
N ALA A 36 -10.69 -7.10 -0.24
CA ALA A 36 -9.62 -6.39 0.42
C ALA A 36 -8.75 -7.36 1.23
N ARG A 37 -7.43 -7.13 1.21
CA ARG A 37 -6.47 -7.83 2.06
C ARG A 37 -5.55 -6.82 2.76
N PHE A 38 -5.49 -6.94 4.07
CA PHE A 38 -4.61 -6.17 4.94
C PHE A 38 -3.47 -7.06 5.45
N SER A 39 -2.30 -6.47 5.70
CA SER A 39 -1.14 -7.27 6.12
C SER A 39 -0.08 -6.47 6.87
N THR A 40 0.77 -7.18 7.61
CA THR A 40 2.12 -6.71 7.93
C THR A 40 3.10 -7.12 6.82
N VAL A 41 4.35 -6.64 6.87
CA VAL A 41 5.33 -6.79 5.79
C VAL A 41 6.40 -7.83 6.16
N ILE A 42 7.13 -7.60 7.25
CA ILE A 42 8.47 -8.19 7.42
C ILE A 42 8.44 -9.63 7.94
N HIS A 43 7.66 -9.92 8.96
CA HIS A 43 7.74 -11.22 9.62
C HIS A 43 6.90 -12.31 8.92
N GLY A 44 7.05 -13.56 9.38
CA GLY A 44 6.39 -14.74 8.83
C GLY A 44 4.87 -14.77 9.03
N GLN A 45 4.21 -15.85 8.60
CA GLN A 45 2.74 -15.97 8.61
C GLN A 45 2.12 -15.88 10.03
N HIS A 46 2.84 -16.35 11.05
CA HIS A 46 2.37 -16.39 12.44
C HIS A 46 2.87 -15.21 13.29
N SER A 47 3.43 -14.18 12.67
CA SER A 47 3.94 -13.03 13.41
C SER A 47 2.83 -12.24 14.11
N PRO A 48 3.12 -11.60 15.25
CA PRO A 48 2.19 -10.66 15.88
C PRO A 48 1.81 -9.51 14.92
N GLU A 49 0.55 -9.07 14.98
CA GLU A 49 0.05 -7.92 14.21
C GLU A 49 0.31 -6.57 14.90
N THR A 50 0.95 -6.59 16.08
CA THR A 50 1.28 -5.43 16.91
C THR A 50 2.67 -4.85 16.64
N LEU A 51 3.48 -5.49 15.78
CA LEU A 51 4.84 -5.04 15.47
C LEU A 51 4.84 -3.75 14.63
N ARG A 52 5.86 -2.91 14.80
CA ARG A 52 6.06 -1.71 13.97
C ARG A 52 6.36 -2.12 12.53
N ASP A 53 5.50 -1.72 11.61
CA ASP A 53 5.61 -2.08 10.18
C ASP A 53 4.64 -1.22 9.37
N PRO A 54 4.89 -0.90 8.09
CA PRO A 54 3.80 -0.49 7.22
C PRO A 54 2.71 -1.56 7.21
N ARG A 55 1.47 -1.16 6.97
CA ARG A 55 0.36 -2.07 6.75
C ARG A 55 0.00 -2.09 5.28
N GLY A 56 -0.02 -3.28 4.69
CA GLY A 56 -0.57 -3.48 3.35
C GLY A 56 -2.05 -3.13 3.34
N PHE A 57 -2.48 -2.39 2.32
CA PHE A 57 -3.88 -2.04 2.06
C PHE A 57 -4.13 -2.36 0.58
N SER A 58 -4.50 -3.61 0.30
CA SER A 58 -4.74 -4.06 -1.08
C SER A 58 -6.23 -4.29 -1.31
N VAL A 59 -6.77 -3.75 -2.39
CA VAL A 59 -8.17 -3.91 -2.80
C VAL A 59 -8.22 -4.32 -4.26
N LYS A 60 -8.78 -5.50 -4.51
CA LYS A 60 -9.11 -5.98 -5.84
C LYS A 60 -10.55 -5.58 -6.15
N PHE A 61 -10.76 -4.94 -7.30
CA PHE A 61 -12.06 -4.57 -7.84
C PHE A 61 -12.40 -5.51 -9.00
N TYR A 62 -13.55 -6.15 -8.92
CA TYR A 62 -14.05 -7.02 -9.98
C TYR A 62 -14.87 -6.18 -10.97
N THR A 63 -14.18 -5.47 -11.85
CA THR A 63 -14.82 -4.54 -12.81
C THR A 63 -15.27 -5.28 -14.07
N GLU A 64 -16.19 -4.69 -14.84
CA GLU A 64 -16.64 -5.24 -16.13
C GLU A 64 -15.53 -5.27 -17.21
N GLU A 65 -14.44 -4.51 -17.02
CA GLU A 65 -13.28 -4.46 -17.92
C GLU A 65 -12.10 -5.31 -17.42
N GLY A 66 -12.35 -6.16 -16.43
CA GLY A 66 -11.36 -7.01 -15.78
C GLY A 66 -11.02 -6.57 -14.36
N ASN A 67 -10.13 -7.32 -13.71
CA ASN A 67 -9.77 -7.03 -12.33
C ASN A 67 -8.84 -5.81 -12.26
N TYR A 68 -9.20 -4.83 -11.46
CA TYR A 68 -8.34 -3.70 -11.11
C TYR A 68 -7.78 -3.89 -9.70
N ASP A 69 -6.46 -3.91 -9.57
CA ASP A 69 -5.79 -4.10 -8.29
C ASP A 69 -5.20 -2.78 -7.78
N PHE A 70 -5.82 -2.23 -6.73
CA PHE A 70 -5.22 -1.22 -5.90
C PHE A 70 -4.29 -1.92 -4.89
N VAL A 71 -2.99 -1.95 -5.15
CA VAL A 71 -2.00 -2.53 -4.22
C VAL A 71 -1.28 -1.41 -3.48
N GLY A 72 -1.88 -0.97 -2.37
CA GLY A 72 -1.38 0.14 -1.56
C GLY A 72 -0.82 -0.27 -0.20
N ASN A 73 -0.42 0.74 0.56
CA ASN A 73 -0.06 0.66 1.97
C ASN A 73 -0.84 1.71 2.76
N ASN A 74 -0.84 1.64 4.09
CA ASN A 74 -1.33 2.74 4.91
C ASN A 74 -0.47 4.01 4.71
N LEU A 75 0.84 3.89 4.81
CA LEU A 75 1.76 5.03 4.69
C LEU A 75 1.84 5.53 3.23
N PRO A 76 1.90 6.86 3.00
CA PRO A 76 1.75 7.44 1.65
C PRO A 76 3.04 7.51 0.82
N VAL A 77 4.16 7.07 1.38
CA VAL A 77 5.50 7.09 0.77
C VAL A 77 6.17 5.73 1.02
N PHE A 78 7.38 5.56 0.47
CA PHE A 78 8.15 4.33 0.63
C PHE A 78 9.62 4.63 0.92
N PHE A 79 10.37 3.62 1.35
CA PHE A 79 11.78 3.76 1.76
C PHE A 79 12.72 4.06 0.60
N ILE A 80 12.36 3.65 -0.61
CA ILE A 80 13.21 3.70 -1.80
C ILE A 80 12.41 4.24 -2.98
N ARG A 81 13.13 4.70 -4.01
CA ARG A 81 12.54 5.24 -5.25
C ARG A 81 12.94 4.44 -6.51
N ASP A 82 13.75 3.40 -6.35
CA ASP A 82 14.17 2.50 -7.43
C ASP A 82 13.94 1.05 -7.00
N ALA A 83 13.26 0.27 -7.84
CA ALA A 83 12.91 -1.12 -7.57
C ALA A 83 14.15 -2.03 -7.45
N ILE A 84 15.30 -1.65 -8.01
CA ILE A 84 16.53 -2.44 -7.90
C ILE A 84 16.97 -2.61 -6.43
N LYS A 85 16.69 -1.63 -5.56
CA LYS A 85 16.99 -1.68 -4.12
C LYS A 85 15.93 -2.45 -3.30
N PHE A 86 14.85 -2.92 -3.92
CA PHE A 86 13.76 -3.57 -3.19
C PHE A 86 14.20 -4.87 -2.49
N PRO A 87 14.97 -5.77 -3.12
CA PRO A 87 15.53 -6.91 -2.41
C PRO A 87 16.40 -6.48 -1.22
N ASP A 88 17.22 -5.44 -1.37
CA ASP A 88 18.15 -4.98 -0.32
C ASP A 88 17.43 -4.42 0.91
N VAL A 89 16.41 -3.56 0.71
CA VAL A 89 15.63 -3.03 1.85
C VAL A 89 14.84 -4.13 2.55
N ILE A 90 14.31 -5.11 1.80
CA ILE A 90 13.60 -6.23 2.41
C ILE A 90 14.56 -7.16 3.15
N HIS A 91 15.74 -7.45 2.59
CA HIS A 91 16.75 -8.27 3.25
C HIS A 91 17.26 -7.60 4.54
N SER A 92 17.50 -6.29 4.53
CA SER A 92 17.97 -5.57 5.72
C SER A 92 16.93 -5.57 6.84
N LEU A 93 15.63 -5.44 6.51
CA LEU A 93 14.53 -5.44 7.46
C LEU A 93 14.13 -6.84 7.96
N LYS A 94 14.27 -7.89 7.13
CA LYS A 94 13.96 -9.28 7.50
C LYS A 94 14.82 -9.77 8.67
N PRO A 95 14.37 -10.83 9.39
CA PRO A 95 15.22 -11.51 10.36
C PRO A 95 16.58 -11.89 9.77
N ASP A 96 17.63 -11.74 10.57
CA ASP A 96 19.00 -12.06 10.19
C ASP A 96 19.10 -13.52 9.71
N PRO A 97 19.81 -13.79 8.59
CA PRO A 97 19.83 -15.13 7.99
C PRO A 97 20.56 -16.19 8.82
N ARG A 98 21.34 -15.81 9.85
CA ARG A 98 22.00 -16.74 10.77
C ARG A 98 21.19 -16.98 12.04
N THR A 99 20.61 -15.93 12.61
CA THR A 99 19.92 -16.01 13.91
C THR A 99 18.41 -16.15 13.80
N ASN A 100 17.84 -15.83 12.63
CA ASN A 100 16.40 -15.72 12.39
C ASN A 100 15.71 -14.73 13.35
N ILE A 101 16.44 -13.72 13.82
CA ILE A 101 15.96 -12.63 14.67
C ILE A 101 16.19 -11.30 13.93
N GLN A 102 15.22 -10.38 13.97
CA GLN A 102 15.40 -9.05 13.37
C GLN A 102 16.47 -8.28 14.14
N ASP A 103 17.42 -7.70 13.42
CA ASP A 103 18.55 -6.94 13.99
C ASP A 103 18.46 -5.47 13.58
N GLY A 104 18.48 -4.59 14.59
CA GLY A 104 18.54 -3.15 14.45
C GLY A 104 19.69 -2.66 13.58
N ASN A 105 20.87 -3.25 13.74
CA ASN A 105 22.07 -2.81 13.03
C ASN A 105 21.92 -3.00 11.52
N ARG A 106 21.26 -4.07 11.08
CA ARG A 106 21.12 -4.42 9.65
C ARG A 106 20.25 -3.43 8.89
N TYR A 107 19.07 -3.08 9.42
CA TYR A 107 18.21 -2.13 8.73
C TYR A 107 18.65 -0.68 8.92
N TRP A 108 19.26 -0.33 10.06
CA TRP A 108 19.81 1.01 10.24
C TRP A 108 21.06 1.26 9.39
N ASP A 109 21.90 0.25 9.16
CA ASP A 109 23.01 0.33 8.20
C ASP A 109 22.48 0.71 6.81
N PHE A 110 21.53 -0.06 6.27
CA PHE A 110 20.88 0.23 4.99
C PHE A 110 20.26 1.64 4.95
N PHE A 111 19.50 2.01 5.98
CA PHE A 111 18.83 3.32 6.02
C PHE A 111 19.81 4.48 6.11
N SER A 112 20.90 4.34 6.88
CA SER A 112 21.93 5.38 7.00
C SER A 112 22.64 5.67 5.67
N LEU A 113 22.73 4.66 4.80
CA LEU A 113 23.32 4.75 3.45
C LEU A 113 22.29 5.02 2.34
N THR A 114 21.00 5.10 2.69
CA THR A 114 19.87 5.31 1.77
C THR A 114 19.04 6.50 2.24
N PRO A 115 19.56 7.73 2.15
CA PRO A 115 18.95 8.91 2.77
C PRO A 115 17.55 9.24 2.22
N GLU A 116 17.18 8.74 1.03
CA GLU A 116 15.82 8.83 0.51
C GLU A 116 14.76 8.16 1.40
N ALA A 117 15.16 7.26 2.29
CA ALA A 117 14.29 6.58 3.24
C ALA A 117 13.80 7.49 4.39
N THR A 118 14.48 8.62 4.64
CA THR A 118 14.27 9.46 5.83
C THR A 118 12.81 9.85 6.03
N THR A 119 12.11 10.27 4.96
CA THR A 119 10.69 10.64 5.04
C THR A 119 9.83 9.46 5.49
N MET A 120 10.07 8.27 4.95
CA MET A 120 9.33 7.06 5.30
C MET A 120 9.62 6.62 6.74
N ILE A 121 10.87 6.74 7.19
CA ILE A 121 11.27 6.46 8.57
C ILE A 121 10.51 7.37 9.54
N THR A 122 10.38 8.67 9.24
CA THR A 122 9.59 9.60 10.06
C THR A 122 8.13 9.15 10.21
N TYR A 123 7.49 8.68 9.13
CA TYR A 123 6.14 8.09 9.22
C TYR A 123 6.15 6.81 10.04
N LEU A 124 7.05 5.87 9.72
CA LEU A 124 7.09 4.55 10.34
C LEU A 124 7.36 4.60 11.83
N PHE A 125 8.16 5.54 12.32
CA PHE A 125 8.48 5.66 13.75
C PHE A 125 7.52 6.55 14.53
N SER A 126 6.53 7.17 13.88
CA SER A 126 5.35 7.70 14.56
C SER A 126 4.43 6.58 15.05
N ASP A 127 3.38 6.89 15.82
CA ASP A 127 2.40 5.88 16.28
C ASP A 127 1.62 5.23 15.13
N GLU A 128 1.62 5.85 13.94
CA GLU A 128 1.03 5.26 12.73
C GLU A 128 1.78 3.99 12.25
N GLY A 129 3.02 3.78 12.69
CA GLY A 129 3.77 2.55 12.43
C GLY A 129 3.26 1.34 13.22
N THR A 130 2.42 1.56 14.24
CA THR A 130 1.81 0.51 15.06
C THR A 130 0.30 0.74 15.20
N PRO A 131 -0.48 0.62 14.11
CA PRO A 131 -1.92 0.88 14.16
C PRO A 131 -2.66 -0.05 15.12
N ALA A 132 -3.73 0.45 15.76
CA ALA A 132 -4.55 -0.30 16.70
C ALA A 132 -5.31 -1.46 16.04
N SER A 133 -5.83 -1.25 14.82
CA SER A 133 -6.55 -2.27 14.06
C SER A 133 -6.54 -1.97 12.56
N TYR A 134 -6.78 -2.98 11.70
CA TYR A 134 -6.95 -2.77 10.25
C TYR A 134 -8.18 -1.93 9.86
N ARG A 135 -9.09 -1.67 10.80
CA ARG A 135 -10.26 -0.82 10.58
C ARG A 135 -9.96 0.67 10.79
N GLU A 136 -8.85 0.98 11.45
CA GLU A 136 -8.45 2.33 11.86
C GLU A 136 -7.11 2.71 11.20
N ILE A 137 -6.98 2.38 9.92
CA ILE A 137 -5.83 2.76 9.09
C ILE A 137 -6.31 3.53 7.86
N ARG A 138 -5.50 4.50 7.44
CA ARG A 138 -5.59 5.06 6.09
C ARG A 138 -5.13 4.03 5.06
N GLY A 139 -5.42 4.29 3.78
CA GLY A 139 -4.85 3.58 2.63
C GLY A 139 -4.32 4.55 1.59
N SER A 140 -3.23 4.19 0.94
CA SER A 140 -2.47 5.08 0.06
C SER A 140 -1.98 4.34 -1.17
N SER A 141 -2.14 4.95 -2.34
CA SER A 141 -1.60 4.43 -3.59
C SER A 141 -0.07 4.41 -3.63
N VAL A 142 0.56 5.17 -2.74
CA VAL A 142 2.00 5.48 -2.67
C VAL A 142 2.51 6.18 -3.94
N HIS A 143 2.41 5.50 -5.07
CA HIS A 143 2.79 5.96 -6.39
C HIS A 143 1.78 6.97 -6.96
N ALA A 144 2.28 7.80 -7.87
CA ALA A 144 1.43 8.54 -8.80
C ALA A 144 1.08 7.62 -9.98
N PHE A 145 -0.19 7.58 -10.35
CA PHE A 145 -0.70 6.86 -11.52
C PHE A 145 -1.11 7.86 -12.60
N LYS A 146 -1.30 7.37 -13.82
CA LYS A 146 -1.91 8.15 -14.90
C LYS A 146 -3.37 7.71 -15.03
N TRP A 147 -4.26 8.68 -15.08
CA TRP A 147 -5.63 8.49 -15.55
C TRP A 147 -5.79 9.18 -16.90
N ILE A 148 -6.55 8.54 -17.78
CA ILE A 148 -6.78 8.97 -19.16
C ILE A 148 -8.29 8.96 -19.37
N ASN A 149 -8.86 10.09 -19.78
CA ASN A 149 -10.30 10.19 -20.08
C ASN A 149 -10.62 9.82 -21.54
N GLU A 150 -11.90 9.80 -21.92
CA GLU A 150 -12.36 9.42 -23.28
C GLU A 150 -11.77 10.28 -24.41
N GLU A 151 -11.40 11.53 -24.13
CA GLU A 151 -10.73 12.43 -25.09
C GLU A 151 -9.21 12.17 -25.20
N GLY A 152 -8.68 11.19 -24.46
CA GLY A 152 -7.24 10.90 -24.39
C GLY A 152 -6.44 11.86 -23.51
N LYS A 153 -7.08 12.76 -22.75
CA LYS A 153 -6.38 13.69 -21.86
C LYS A 153 -5.87 12.94 -20.63
N THR A 154 -4.60 13.16 -20.31
CA THR A 154 -3.92 12.50 -19.18
C THR A 154 -3.79 13.43 -17.98
N VAL A 155 -4.06 12.90 -16.79
CA VAL A 155 -3.74 13.55 -15.51
C VAL A 155 -2.98 12.58 -14.60
N TYR A 156 -2.10 13.10 -13.74
CA TYR A 156 -1.50 12.31 -12.66
C TYR A 156 -2.41 12.29 -11.44
N VAL A 157 -2.54 11.12 -10.81
CA VAL A 157 -3.40 10.90 -9.65
C VAL A 157 -2.66 10.19 -8.53
N LYS A 158 -2.99 10.54 -7.28
CA LYS A 158 -2.71 9.73 -6.08
C LYS A 158 -4.04 9.37 -5.43
N LEU A 159 -4.23 8.10 -5.13
CA LEU A 159 -5.47 7.58 -4.54
C LEU A 159 -5.29 7.41 -3.04
N ARG A 160 -6.35 7.71 -2.28
CA ARG A 160 -6.35 7.68 -0.81
C ARG A 160 -7.64 7.05 -0.30
N TRP A 161 -7.52 6.21 0.72
CA TRP A 161 -8.60 5.72 1.57
C TRP A 161 -8.48 6.41 2.92
N ILE A 162 -9.61 6.94 3.39
CA ILE A 162 -9.73 7.70 4.63
C ILE A 162 -10.70 6.95 5.54
#